data_AF-A0A1Q9LTM4-F1
#
_entry.id   AF-A0A1Q9LTM4-F1
#
_cell.length_a   1.000
_cell.length_b   1.000
_cell.length_c   1.000
_cell.angle_alpha   90.00
_cell.angle_beta   90.00
_cell.angle_gamma   90.00
#
_symmetry.space_group_name_H-M   'P 1'
#
loop_
_entity.id
_entity.type
_entity.pdbx_description
1 polymer ?
#
loop_
_entity_poly.entity_id
_entity_poly.type
_entity_poly.pdbx_seq_one_letter_code
_entity_poly.pdbx_strand_id
1 'polypeptide(L)'
;MQPLFGTGREPEAQALVSLIDPGTPLAGVQPRVTGSMAVALGAPGEIVVHTNYLFAYAFTAPERLADPMDAVVVVRADVDYVLREGSQWTSSSQGLWYGHVAGYGYSIACDAYERGFLAPTYRNPDAFRPPPQSDPGAYFDPDAPLPGEIGCT
;
A
#
# COMPACT_ATOMS: atom_id res chain seq x y z
N MET A 1 -17.07 2.12 -18.86
CA MET A 1 -15.86 2.34 -18.04
C MET A 1 -15.77 1.20 -17.06
N GLN A 2 -14.65 0.49 -17.02
CA GLN A 2 -14.37 -0.49 -15.96
C GLN A 2 -13.78 0.24 -14.75
N PRO A 3 -14.12 -0.17 -13.52
CA PRO A 3 -13.45 0.34 -12.34
C PRO A 3 -11.96 -0.06 -12.37
N LEU A 4 -11.09 0.87 -11.96
CA LEU A 4 -9.66 0.62 -11.77
C LEU A 4 -9.37 -0.30 -10.56
N PHE A 5 -10.36 -0.52 -9.69
CA PHE A 5 -10.24 -1.17 -8.38
C PHE A 5 -11.27 -2.31 -8.22
N GLY A 6 -10.98 -3.30 -7.37
CA GLY A 6 -11.90 -4.40 -7.03
C GLY A 6 -11.89 -5.59 -8.01
N THR A 7 -10.71 -5.99 -8.49
CA THR A 7 -10.54 -7.12 -9.43
C THR A 7 -9.45 -8.12 -9.01
N GLY A 8 -8.89 -8.02 -7.80
CA GLY A 8 -7.74 -8.82 -7.38
C GLY A 8 -6.39 -8.19 -7.77
N ARG A 9 -6.35 -6.89 -8.08
CA ARG A 9 -5.16 -6.10 -8.46
C ARG A 9 -4.93 -4.91 -7.52
N GLU A 10 -5.34 -5.09 -6.27
CA GLU A 10 -5.25 -4.09 -5.21
C GLU A 10 -3.80 -3.64 -4.96
N PRO A 11 -2.78 -4.52 -5.01
CA PRO A 11 -1.37 -4.11 -4.91
C PRO A 11 -0.94 -3.15 -6.03
N GLU A 12 -1.34 -3.35 -7.28
CA GLU A 12 -0.97 -2.44 -8.38
C GLU A 12 -1.71 -1.11 -8.33
N ALA A 13 -2.91 -1.10 -7.75
CA ALA A 13 -3.66 0.12 -7.52
C ALA A 13 -3.05 0.94 -6.36
N GLN A 14 -2.62 0.26 -5.29
CA GLN A 14 -1.90 0.84 -4.15
C GLN A 14 -0.47 1.25 -4.50
N ALA A 15 0.13 0.61 -5.49
CA ALA A 15 1.39 1.04 -6.09
C ALA A 15 1.30 2.43 -6.75
N LEU A 16 0.09 2.97 -6.97
CA LEU A 16 -0.08 4.35 -7.46
C LEU A 16 -0.64 5.30 -6.41
N VAL A 17 -1.67 4.85 -5.70
CA VAL A 17 -2.52 5.72 -4.90
C VAL A 17 -3.17 4.97 -3.74
N SER A 18 -3.21 5.62 -2.58
CA SER A 18 -4.05 5.21 -1.46
C SER A 18 -5.40 5.93 -1.52
N LEU A 19 -6.48 5.17 -1.68
CA LEU A 19 -7.85 5.70 -1.65
C LEU A 19 -8.49 5.45 -0.28
N ILE A 20 -9.13 6.45 0.29
CA ILE A 20 -9.81 6.32 1.59
C ILE A 20 -11.27 5.90 1.37
N ASP A 21 -11.74 4.91 2.13
CA ASP A 21 -13.12 4.44 2.05
C ASP A 21 -14.12 5.58 2.36
N PRO A 22 -15.16 5.78 1.52
CA PRO A 22 -16.19 6.78 1.78
C PRO A 22 -16.86 6.58 3.14
N GLY A 23 -16.92 7.62 3.97
CA GLY A 23 -17.49 7.54 5.31
C GLY A 23 -16.49 7.10 6.40
N THR A 24 -15.21 7.04 6.06
CA THR A 24 -14.12 6.74 7.01
C THR A 24 -13.08 7.86 6.99
N PRO A 25 -13.35 9.01 7.66
CA PRO A 25 -12.50 10.19 7.54
C PRO A 25 -11.15 10.04 8.27
N LEU A 26 -10.10 10.60 7.67
CA LEU A 26 -8.80 10.77 8.31
C LEU A 26 -8.91 11.70 9.54
N ALA A 27 -7.99 11.56 10.50
CA ALA A 27 -7.97 12.34 11.75
C ALA A 27 -7.54 13.82 11.59
N GLY A 28 -7.42 14.32 10.35
CA GLY A 28 -6.97 15.70 10.06
C GLY A 28 -5.48 15.95 10.27
N VAL A 29 -4.68 14.91 10.50
CA VAL A 29 -3.22 14.97 10.56
C VAL A 29 -2.60 14.45 9.26
N GLN A 30 -1.39 14.93 8.94
CA GLN A 30 -0.67 14.44 7.76
C GLN A 30 -0.25 12.98 7.94
N PRO A 31 -0.28 12.16 6.87
CA PRO A 31 0.31 10.82 6.90
C PRO A 31 1.80 10.90 7.25
N ARG A 32 2.29 9.93 8.02
CA ARG A 32 3.73 9.75 8.22
C ARG A 32 4.28 8.86 7.12
N VAL A 33 5.44 9.23 6.59
CA VAL A 33 6.10 8.49 5.52
C VAL A 33 7.55 8.25 5.91
N THR A 34 8.00 7.01 5.77
CA THR A 34 9.41 6.63 5.86
C THR A 34 9.74 5.69 4.70
N GLY A 35 11.01 5.65 4.29
CA GLY A 35 11.46 4.75 3.24
C GLY A 35 12.52 5.36 2.34
N SER A 36 12.70 4.76 1.17
CA SER A 36 13.75 5.10 0.22
C SER A 36 13.27 5.06 -1.22
N MET A 37 14.01 5.77 -2.07
CA MET A 37 13.87 5.74 -3.52
C MET A 37 15.26 5.73 -4.13
N ALA A 38 15.48 4.81 -5.07
CA ALA A 38 16.74 4.68 -5.79
C ALA A 38 16.46 4.58 -7.29
N VAL A 39 17.34 5.21 -8.08
CA VAL A 39 17.27 5.17 -9.54
C VAL A 39 18.38 4.25 -10.04
N ALA A 40 18.04 3.35 -10.95
CA ALA A 40 18.94 2.43 -11.61
C ALA A 40 18.70 2.41 -13.12
N LEU A 41 19.72 2.00 -13.88
CA LEU A 41 19.56 1.68 -15.29
C LEU A 41 18.91 0.29 -15.41
N GLY A 42 17.89 0.18 -16.27
CA GLY A 42 17.27 -1.09 -16.62
C GLY A 42 17.90 -1.71 -17.87
N ALA A 43 17.06 -2.37 -18.68
CA ALA A 43 17.47 -2.76 -20.03
C ALA A 43 17.74 -1.52 -20.92
N PRO A 44 18.35 -1.68 -22.11
CA PRO A 44 18.54 -0.55 -23.02
C PRO A 44 17.24 0.21 -23.30
N GLY A 45 17.25 1.51 -22.98
CA GLY A 45 16.06 2.38 -23.09
C GLY A 45 15.09 2.30 -21.92
N GLU A 46 15.52 1.76 -20.77
CA GLU A 46 14.77 1.75 -19.52
C GLU A 46 15.51 2.45 -18.39
N ILE A 47 14.76 3.20 -17.58
CA ILE A 47 15.17 3.66 -16.25
C ILE A 47 14.25 2.99 -15.24
N VAL A 48 14.82 2.43 -14.19
CA VAL A 48 14.06 1.81 -13.10
C VAL A 48 14.18 2.69 -11.86
N VAL A 49 13.04 3.08 -11.30
CA VAL A 49 12.95 3.74 -10.00
C VAL A 49 12.41 2.73 -9.01
N HIS A 50 13.28 2.24 -8.14
CA HIS A 50 12.89 1.37 -7.04
C HIS A 50 12.46 2.24 -5.86
N THR A 51 11.30 1.94 -5.28
CA THR A 51 10.79 2.58 -4.08
C THR A 51 10.47 1.53 -3.03
N ASN A 52 10.87 1.81 -1.79
CA ASN A 52 10.44 1.05 -0.63
C ASN A 52 9.92 2.05 0.39
N TYR A 53 8.60 2.22 0.45
CA TYR A 53 7.94 3.19 1.30
C TYR A 53 6.95 2.55 2.26
N LEU A 54 6.81 3.20 3.40
CA LEU A 54 5.81 2.92 4.41
C LEU A 54 5.03 4.20 4.70
N PHE A 55 3.73 4.14 4.50
CA PHE A 55 2.78 5.21 4.77
C PHE A 55 1.91 4.84 5.97
N ALA A 56 1.79 5.73 6.95
CA ALA A 56 0.88 5.56 8.08
C ALA A 56 -0.20 6.65 8.05
N TYR A 57 -1.46 6.23 7.93
CA TYR A 57 -2.64 7.07 7.86
C TYR A 57 -3.45 6.94 9.16
N ALA A 58 -3.65 8.06 9.87
CA ALA A 58 -4.50 8.09 11.06
C ALA A 58 -5.95 8.45 10.71
N PHE A 59 -6.90 7.71 11.27
CA PHE A 59 -8.34 7.88 11.07
C PHE A 59 -9.04 8.41 12.31
N THR A 60 -10.17 9.08 12.09
CA THR A 60 -11.06 9.49 13.19
C THR A 60 -11.69 8.26 13.82
N ALA A 61 -11.37 7.99 15.08
CA ALA A 61 -11.83 6.81 15.80
C ALA A 61 -12.92 7.14 16.85
N PRO A 62 -13.70 6.14 17.28
CA PRO A 62 -14.51 6.23 18.50
C PRO A 62 -13.66 6.55 19.75
N GLU A 63 -14.28 7.07 20.80
CA GLU A 63 -13.58 7.41 22.06
C GLU A 63 -12.89 6.21 22.73
N ARG A 64 -13.35 4.99 22.45
CA ARG A 64 -12.76 3.75 22.97
C ARG A 64 -12.41 2.82 21.83
N LEU A 65 -11.13 2.54 21.70
CA LEU A 65 -10.58 1.47 20.88
C LEU A 65 -10.01 0.38 21.78
N ALA A 66 -9.99 -0.85 21.28
CA ALA A 66 -9.31 -1.95 21.96
C ALA A 66 -7.79 -1.74 21.91
N ASP A 67 -7.27 -1.33 20.75
CA ASP A 67 -5.89 -0.91 20.55
C ASP A 67 -5.88 0.46 19.83
N PRO A 68 -5.10 1.46 20.29
CA PRO A 68 -4.89 2.70 19.54
C PRO A 68 -4.42 2.49 18.09
N MET A 69 -3.71 1.39 17.82
CA MET A 69 -3.30 0.98 16.48
C MET A 69 -4.47 0.68 15.55
N ASP A 70 -5.65 0.37 16.09
CA ASP A 70 -6.85 0.14 15.29
C ASP A 70 -7.27 1.42 14.55
N ALA A 71 -6.83 2.60 14.96
CA ALA A 71 -7.09 3.87 14.28
C ALA A 71 -6.12 4.19 13.13
N VAL A 72 -5.06 3.40 12.95
CA VAL A 72 -3.98 3.71 12.01
C VAL A 72 -3.86 2.60 10.98
N VAL A 73 -4.00 2.94 9.71
CA VAL A 73 -3.68 2.02 8.61
C VAL A 73 -2.24 2.27 8.17
N VAL A 74 -1.46 1.20 8.10
CA VAL A 74 -0.11 1.25 7.52
C VAL A 74 -0.13 0.58 6.15
N VAL A 75 0.45 1.24 5.15
CA VAL A 75 0.61 0.74 3.78
C VAL A 75 2.09 0.62 3.48
N ARG A 76 2.52 -0.60 3.11
CA ARG A 76 3.85 -0.88 2.58
C ARG A 76 3.78 -0.95 1.06
N ALA A 77 4.69 -0.26 0.40
CA ALA A 77 4.82 -0.25 -1.05
C ALA A 77 6.29 -0.45 -1.43
N ASP A 78 6.60 -1.66 -1.88
CA ASP A 78 7.87 -2.06 -2.48
C ASP A 78 7.64 -2.22 -3.99
N VAL A 79 8.04 -1.21 -4.76
CA VAL A 79 7.61 -1.04 -6.15
C VAL A 79 8.76 -0.60 -7.03
N ASP A 80 8.92 -1.26 -8.17
CA ASP A 80 9.73 -0.79 -9.28
C ASP A 80 8.83 -0.07 -10.29
N TYR A 81 9.16 1.20 -10.57
CA TYR A 81 8.59 1.94 -11.69
C TYR A 81 9.60 1.97 -12.84
N VAL A 82 9.22 1.38 -13.97
CA VAL A 82 10.04 1.26 -15.18
C VAL A 82 9.60 2.30 -16.19
N LEU A 83 10.43 3.32 -16.42
CA LEU A 83 10.23 4.31 -17.48
C LEU A 83 10.88 3.80 -18.76
N ARG A 84 10.07 3.65 -19.82
CA ARG A 84 10.50 3.19 -21.15
C ARG A 84 10.51 4.32 -22.16
N GLU A 85 11.64 4.49 -22.83
CA GLU A 85 11.82 5.47 -23.91
C GLU A 85 12.68 4.89 -25.04
N GLY A 86 12.47 5.37 -26.27
CA GLY A 86 13.30 5.04 -27.43
C GLY A 86 12.54 4.34 -28.56
N SER A 87 13.16 4.33 -29.74
CA SER A 87 12.56 3.83 -30.98
C SER A 87 12.37 2.30 -31.02
N GLN A 88 12.97 1.57 -30.08
CA GLN A 88 12.75 0.13 -29.92
C GLN A 88 11.35 -0.22 -29.35
N TRP A 89 10.63 0.75 -28.78
CA TRP A 89 9.28 0.58 -28.22
C TRP A 89 8.21 1.23 -29.11
N THR A 90 7.04 0.58 -29.23
CA THR A 90 5.87 1.24 -29.83
C THR A 90 5.41 2.42 -28.98
N SER A 91 4.72 3.40 -29.56
CA SER A 91 4.24 4.58 -28.81
C SER A 91 3.35 4.22 -27.63
N SER A 92 2.57 3.12 -27.72
CA SER A 92 1.73 2.64 -26.61
C SER A 92 2.51 1.90 -25.52
N SER A 93 3.78 1.56 -25.77
CA SER A 93 4.66 0.82 -24.85
C SER A 93 5.68 1.74 -24.18
N GLN A 94 5.74 3.02 -24.56
CA GLN A 94 6.58 4.04 -23.94
C GLN A 94 5.87 4.65 -22.72
N GLY A 95 6.63 5.24 -21.81
CA GLY A 95 6.12 5.82 -20.57
C GLY A 95 6.35 4.95 -19.35
N LEU A 96 5.58 5.19 -18.29
CA LEU A 96 5.76 4.57 -16.97
C LEU A 96 5.00 3.25 -16.86
N TRP A 97 5.70 2.20 -16.42
CA TRP A 97 5.17 0.87 -16.19
C TRP A 97 5.53 0.37 -14.80
N TYR A 98 4.78 -0.60 -14.29
CA TYR A 98 5.19 -1.35 -13.10
C TYR A 98 6.11 -2.51 -13.48
N GLY A 99 7.18 -2.68 -12.71
CA GLY A 99 8.02 -3.87 -12.67
C GLY A 99 7.60 -4.78 -11.52
N HIS A 100 8.48 -4.96 -10.53
CA HIS A 100 8.13 -5.55 -9.25
C HIS A 100 7.06 -4.72 -8.53
N VAL A 101 6.06 -5.40 -7.97
CA VAL A 101 5.08 -4.79 -7.06
C VAL A 101 4.87 -5.77 -5.92
N ALA A 102 5.20 -5.32 -4.72
CA ALA A 102 4.90 -6.00 -3.48
C ALA A 102 4.53 -4.98 -2.40
N GLY A 103 3.87 -5.46 -1.36
CA GLY A 103 3.34 -4.60 -0.32
C GLY A 103 2.20 -5.26 0.43
N TYR A 104 1.73 -4.57 1.47
CA TYR A 104 0.59 -4.99 2.25
C TYR A 104 -0.01 -3.82 3.03
N GLY A 105 -1.27 -3.96 3.41
CA GLY A 105 -1.92 -3.14 4.43
C GLY A 105 -1.85 -3.80 5.80
N TYR A 106 -1.57 -3.03 6.85
CA TYR A 106 -1.67 -3.45 8.25
C TYR A 106 -2.72 -2.61 8.99
N SER A 107 -3.37 -3.24 9.98
CA SER A 107 -4.47 -2.66 10.76
C SER A 107 -5.58 -2.10 9.85
N ILE A 108 -5.99 -2.92 8.88
CA ILE A 108 -6.89 -2.54 7.79
C ILE A 108 -8.17 -3.37 7.84
N ALA A 109 -9.30 -2.78 7.46
CA ALA A 109 -10.57 -3.49 7.27
C ALA A 109 -10.58 -4.20 5.91
N CYS A 110 -10.68 -5.53 5.93
CA CYS A 110 -10.51 -6.35 4.73
C CYS A 110 -11.59 -6.14 3.66
N ASP A 111 -12.84 -5.91 4.05
CA ASP A 111 -13.94 -5.58 3.14
C ASP A 111 -13.75 -4.24 2.40
N ALA A 112 -13.08 -3.27 3.04
CA ALA A 112 -12.67 -2.03 2.37
C ALA A 112 -11.48 -2.30 1.44
N TYR A 113 -10.51 -3.09 1.90
CA TYR A 113 -9.30 -3.43 1.15
C TYR A 113 -9.62 -4.16 -0.16
N GLU A 114 -10.51 -5.15 -0.13
CA GLU A 114 -11.00 -5.88 -1.31
C GLU A 114 -11.69 -4.97 -2.34
N ARG A 115 -12.29 -3.86 -1.87
CA ARG A 115 -12.88 -2.84 -2.74
C ARG A 115 -11.87 -1.79 -3.22
N GLY A 116 -10.59 -1.92 -2.82
CA GLY A 116 -9.50 -1.01 -3.18
C GLY A 116 -9.40 0.24 -2.30
N PHE A 117 -9.98 0.22 -1.10
CA PHE A 117 -9.97 1.35 -0.18
C PHE A 117 -9.21 1.04 1.12
N LEU A 118 -8.71 2.09 1.75
CA LEU A 118 -8.17 2.06 3.10
C LEU A 118 -9.28 2.41 4.08
N ALA A 119 -9.48 1.55 5.07
CA ALA A 119 -10.26 1.83 6.26
C ALA A 119 -9.60 1.13 7.47
N PRO A 120 -9.66 1.74 8.66
CA PRO A 120 -9.09 1.18 9.88
C PRO A 120 -9.82 -0.08 10.32
N THR A 121 -9.10 -1.00 10.93
CA THR A 121 -9.61 -2.34 11.28
C THR A 121 -10.86 -2.32 12.19
N TYR A 122 -11.06 -1.30 13.04
CA TYR A 122 -12.27 -1.20 13.88
C TYR A 122 -13.57 -1.09 13.09
N ARG A 123 -13.52 -0.81 11.78
CA ARG A 123 -14.69 -0.81 10.88
C ARG A 123 -15.13 -2.23 10.51
N ASN A 124 -14.25 -3.20 10.66
CA ASN A 124 -14.51 -4.62 10.41
C ASN A 124 -13.69 -5.48 11.40
N PRO A 125 -14.06 -5.46 12.69
CA PRO A 125 -13.26 -6.08 13.76
C PRO A 125 -13.23 -7.61 13.69
N ASP A 126 -14.16 -8.24 12.95
CA ASP A 126 -14.28 -9.69 12.84
C ASP A 126 -13.48 -10.27 11.67
N ALA A 127 -13.05 -9.45 10.71
CA ALA A 127 -12.37 -9.91 9.49
C ALA A 127 -10.83 -9.87 9.56
N PHE A 128 -10.23 -9.27 10.58
CA PHE A 128 -8.78 -9.06 10.65
C PHE A 128 -8.20 -9.50 12.00
N ARG A 129 -7.36 -10.54 11.99
CA ARG A 129 -6.41 -10.84 13.07
C ARG A 129 -5.11 -11.37 12.45
N PRO A 130 -4.12 -10.50 12.17
CA PRO A 130 -2.78 -10.98 11.96
C PRO A 130 -2.36 -11.75 13.22
N PRO A 131 -1.61 -12.86 13.09
CA PRO A 131 -0.85 -13.34 14.22
C PRO A 131 0.05 -12.18 14.68
N PRO A 132 0.14 -11.91 15.99
CA PRO A 132 1.01 -10.86 16.47
C PRO A 132 2.43 -11.14 15.97
N GLN A 133 3.01 -10.23 15.18
CA GLN A 133 4.46 -10.20 15.10
C GLN A 133 4.96 -10.02 16.54
N SER A 134 5.95 -10.84 16.92
CA SER A 134 6.55 -10.78 18.26
C SER A 134 7.19 -9.41 18.54
N ASP A 135 7.44 -8.60 17.51
CA ASP A 135 7.88 -7.21 17.59
C ASP A 135 6.93 -6.28 16.81
N PRO A 136 6.12 -5.46 17.50
CA PRO A 136 5.26 -4.46 16.85
C PRO A 136 6.02 -3.41 16.03
N GLY A 137 7.32 -3.18 16.32
CA GLY A 137 8.16 -2.25 15.58
C GLY A 137 8.37 -2.67 14.13
N ALA A 138 8.33 -3.98 13.84
CA ALA A 138 8.51 -4.51 12.50
C ALA A 138 7.41 -4.05 11.51
N TYR A 139 6.20 -3.74 11.99
CA TYR A 139 5.15 -3.15 11.15
C TYR A 139 5.49 -1.74 10.65
N PHE A 140 6.44 -1.06 11.31
CA PHE A 140 6.86 0.31 11.02
C PHE A 140 8.27 0.42 10.43
N ASP A 141 8.92 -0.72 10.21
CA ASP A 141 10.25 -0.78 9.62
C ASP A 141 10.14 -1.12 8.12
N PRO A 142 10.44 -0.18 7.20
CA PRO A 142 10.40 -0.45 5.77
C PRO A 142 11.42 -1.52 5.32
N ASP A 143 12.45 -1.81 6.11
CA ASP A 143 13.46 -2.83 5.80
C ASP A 143 13.10 -4.21 6.39
N ALA A 144 12.07 -4.30 7.23
CA ALA A 144 11.58 -5.57 7.72
C ALA A 144 11.02 -6.41 6.55
N PRO A 145 11.27 -7.74 6.52
CA PRO A 145 10.76 -8.61 5.48
C PRO A 145 9.24 -8.49 5.31
N LEU A 146 8.78 -8.47 4.05
CA LEU A 146 7.36 -8.52 3.77
C LEU A 146 6.77 -9.84 4.31
N PRO A 147 5.62 -9.81 4.99
CA PRO A 147 4.96 -11.02 5.45
C PRO A 147 4.51 -11.86 4.24
N GLY A 148 4.61 -13.19 4.37
CA GLY A 148 4.23 -14.12 3.30
C GLY A 148 2.72 -14.19 3.01
N GLU A 149 1.90 -13.65 3.91
CA GLU A 149 0.43 -13.60 3.79
C GLU A 149 -0.08 -12.21 4.16
N ILE A 150 -0.96 -11.65 3.33
CA ILE A 150 -1.79 -10.50 3.70
C ILE A 150 -2.88 -10.99 4.66
N GLY A 151 -3.09 -10.29 5.78
CA GLY A 151 -4.06 -10.69 6.82
C GLY A 151 -5.54 -10.57 6.42
N CYS A 152 -5.83 -10.43 5.12
CA CYS A 152 -7.16 -10.38 4.53
C CYS A 152 -7.34 -11.58 3.62
N THR A 153 -8.28 -12.45 3.98
CA THR A 153 -8.58 -13.73 3.31
C THR A 153 -9.82 -13.64 2.45
#